data_AF-A0A0F9A7I9-F1
#
_entry.id   AF-A0A0F9A7I9-F1
#
_cell.length_a   1.000
_cell.length_b   1.000
_cell.length_c   1.000
_cell.angle_alpha   90.00
_cell.angle_beta   90.00
_cell.angle_gamma   90.00
#
_symmetry.space_group_name_H-M   'P 1'
#
loop_
_entity.id
_entity.type
_entity.pdbx_description
1 polymer ?
#
loop_
_entity_poly.entity_id
_entity_poly.type
_entity_poly.pdbx_seq_one_letter_code
_entity_poly.pdbx_strand_id
1 'polypeptide(L)'
;MSQKPFTHLSETQWELINHCLQKFSFPKERGTPRADMRKVWNAILYVLIRGCRWKELPKGEHWISKSTAHLWVKKFRTWGVFDTVFLTLLKQADLRKMIDWQQLNIDGSFSLRRRRG
;
A
#
# COMPACT_ATOMS: atom_id res chain seq x y z
N MET A 1 -8.09 -0.49 -22.78
CA MET A 1 -7.05 -1.35 -22.18
C MET A 1 -7.71 -2.16 -21.06
N SER A 2 -7.84 -3.47 -21.20
CA SER A 2 -8.47 -4.31 -20.18
C SER A 2 -7.54 -4.39 -18.96
N GLN A 3 -7.85 -3.65 -17.90
CA GLN A 3 -7.07 -3.67 -16.65
C GLN A 3 -7.17 -5.07 -16.06
N LYS A 4 -6.09 -5.84 -16.14
CA LYS A 4 -6.05 -7.18 -15.55
C LYS A 4 -6.25 -7.05 -14.03
N PRO A 5 -7.15 -7.83 -13.42
CA PRO A 5 -7.36 -7.73 -11.98
C PRO A 5 -6.05 -8.03 -11.24
N PHE A 6 -5.73 -7.22 -10.23
CA PHE A 6 -4.54 -7.40 -9.42
C PHE A 6 -4.52 -8.81 -8.80
N THR A 7 -3.42 -9.54 -9.03
CA THR A 7 -3.20 -10.88 -8.48
C THR A 7 -2.22 -10.84 -7.31
N HIS A 8 -1.01 -10.35 -7.51
CA HIS A 8 0.01 -10.22 -6.48
C HIS A 8 1.14 -9.35 -7.05
N LEU A 9 2.04 -8.89 -6.19
CA LEU A 9 3.21 -8.12 -6.60
C LEU A 9 4.21 -8.98 -7.37
N SER A 10 4.59 -8.52 -8.57
CA SER A 10 5.76 -9.04 -9.26
C SER A 10 7.02 -8.79 -8.43
N GLU A 11 8.13 -9.46 -8.76
CA GLU A 11 9.40 -9.26 -8.06
C GLU A 11 9.84 -7.79 -8.10
N THR A 12 9.82 -7.20 -9.29
CA THR A 12 10.19 -5.79 -9.50
C THR A 12 9.31 -4.81 -8.73
N GLN A 13 8.00 -5.05 -8.65
CA GLN A 13 7.09 -4.22 -7.86
C GLN A 13 7.35 -4.37 -6.36
N TRP A 14 7.62 -5.61 -5.92
CA TRP A 14 7.94 -5.90 -4.53
C TRP A 14 9.27 -5.24 -4.13
N GLU A 15 10.31 -5.31 -4.96
CA GLU A 15 11.60 -4.69 -4.71
C GLU A 15 11.49 -3.18 -4.49
N LEU A 16 10.65 -2.49 -5.28
CA LEU A 16 10.40 -1.06 -5.08
C LEU A 16 9.81 -0.76 -3.70
N ILE A 17 8.79 -1.52 -3.30
CA ILE A 17 8.17 -1.37 -1.98
C ILE A 17 9.18 -1.73 -0.89
N ASN A 18 9.88 -2.85 -1.03
CA ASN A 18 10.86 -3.34 -0.06
C ASN A 18 11.99 -2.33 0.15
N HIS A 19 12.48 -1.69 -0.91
CA HIS A 19 13.46 -0.61 -0.79
C HIS A 19 12.92 0.59 0.02
N CYS A 20 11.64 0.91 -0.11
CA CYS A 20 10.99 1.92 0.73
C CYS A 20 10.87 1.46 2.19
N LEU A 21 10.54 0.18 2.42
CA LEU A 21 10.42 -0.40 3.76
C LEU A 21 11.78 -0.49 4.48
N GLN A 22 12.88 -0.72 3.77
CA GLN A 22 14.23 -0.73 4.36
C GLN A 22 14.64 0.65 4.91
N LYS A 23 14.11 1.73 4.35
CA LYS A 23 14.30 3.09 4.89
C LYS A 23 13.46 3.33 6.15
N PHE A 24 12.44 2.50 6.38
CA PHE A 24 11.58 2.59 7.54
C PHE A 24 12.16 1.77 8.70
N SER A 25 12.35 2.42 9.86
CA SER A 25 12.82 1.71 11.06
C SER A 25 11.66 1.02 11.76
N PHE A 26 11.53 -0.29 11.54
CA PHE A 26 10.51 -1.09 12.23
C PHE A 26 10.86 -1.28 13.71
N PRO A 27 9.88 -1.18 14.62
CA PRO A 27 10.08 -1.52 16.03
C PRO A 27 10.63 -2.94 16.18
N LYS A 28 11.59 -3.15 17.09
CA LYS A 28 12.26 -4.45 17.31
C LYS A 28 11.24 -5.58 17.50
N GLU A 29 11.54 -6.75 16.93
CA GLU A 29 10.74 -7.97 17.14
C GLU A 29 10.83 -8.40 18.60
N ARG A 30 9.71 -8.77 19.20
CA ARG A 30 9.67 -9.41 20.52
C ARG A 30 8.75 -10.63 20.45
N GLY A 31 9.28 -11.80 20.80
CA GLY A 31 8.53 -13.05 20.89
C GLY A 31 8.26 -13.71 19.54
N THR A 32 7.20 -13.29 18.83
CA THR A 32 6.77 -13.93 17.58
C THR A 32 7.47 -13.31 16.36
N PRO A 33 8.00 -14.13 15.43
CA PRO A 33 8.60 -13.62 14.20
C PRO A 33 7.61 -12.77 13.41
N ARG A 34 8.11 -11.72 12.76
CA ARG A 34 7.26 -10.88 11.90
C ARG A 34 6.66 -11.70 10.75
N ALA A 35 5.45 -11.31 10.38
CA ALA A 35 4.82 -11.84 9.18
C ALA A 35 5.63 -11.50 7.92
N ASP A 36 5.50 -12.32 6.88
CA ASP A 36 6.05 -12.02 5.56
C ASP A 36 5.43 -10.72 5.02
N MET A 37 6.28 -9.68 4.89
CA MET A 37 5.86 -8.35 4.46
C MET A 37 5.31 -8.36 3.04
N ARG A 38 5.80 -9.22 2.15
CA ARG A 38 5.29 -9.30 0.78
C ARG A 38 3.85 -9.77 0.77
N LYS A 39 3.54 -10.80 1.57
CA LYS A 39 2.17 -11.31 1.71
C LYS A 39 1.23 -10.29 2.35
N VAL A 40 1.75 -9.51 3.31
CA VAL A 40 1.02 -8.39 3.91
C VAL A 40 0.68 -7.33 2.86
N TRP A 41 1.66 -6.88 2.06
CA TRP A 41 1.44 -5.88 1.02
C TRP A 41 0.54 -6.39 -0.10
N ASN A 42 0.69 -7.65 -0.54
CA ASN A 42 -0.24 -8.29 -1.47
C ASN A 42 -1.68 -8.21 -0.96
N ALA A 43 -1.91 -8.58 0.30
CA ALA A 43 -3.25 -8.57 0.89
C ALA A 43 -3.84 -7.16 0.96
N ILE A 44 -3.04 -6.17 1.36
CA ILE A 44 -3.47 -4.77 1.45
C ILE A 44 -3.83 -4.22 0.06
N LEU A 45 -2.92 -4.38 -0.91
CA LEU A 45 -3.13 -3.87 -2.27
C LEU A 45 -4.30 -4.56 -2.96
N TYR A 46 -4.49 -5.86 -2.74
CA TYR A 46 -5.64 -6.56 -3.29
C TYR A 46 -6.96 -5.94 -2.83
N VAL A 47 -7.10 -5.67 -1.53
CA VAL A 47 -8.31 -5.04 -0.97
C VAL A 47 -8.47 -3.62 -1.50
N LEU A 48 -7.40 -2.83 -1.54
CA LEU A 48 -7.44 -1.44 -1.99
C LEU A 48 -7.78 -1.31 -3.49
N ILE A 49 -7.16 -2.13 -4.35
CA ILE A 49 -7.34 -2.07 -5.81
C ILE A 49 -8.71 -2.64 -6.20
N ARG A 50 -9.15 -3.73 -5.55
CA ARG A 50 -10.42 -4.40 -5.89
C ARG A 50 -11.63 -3.80 -5.17
N GLY A 51 -11.42 -2.99 -4.12
CA GLY A 51 -12.50 -2.46 -3.29
C GLY A 51 -13.31 -3.55 -2.56
N CYS A 52 -12.69 -4.70 -2.27
CA CYS A 52 -13.38 -5.87 -1.73
C CYS A 52 -13.30 -5.96 -0.20
N ARG A 53 -14.04 -6.90 0.40
CA ARG A 53 -13.99 -7.11 1.86
C ARG A 53 -12.77 -7.94 2.25
N TRP A 54 -12.21 -7.71 3.43
CA TRP A 54 -11.11 -8.54 3.97
C TRP A 54 -11.41 -10.05 4.02
N LYS A 55 -12.69 -10.45 4.10
CA LYS A 55 -13.09 -11.87 4.06
C LYS A 55 -13.00 -12.50 2.67
N GLU A 56 -12.94 -11.67 1.62
CA GLU A 56 -12.82 -12.06 0.21
C GLU A 56 -11.35 -12.13 -0.23
N LEU A 57 -10.41 -11.97 0.72
CA LEU A 57 -9.00 -12.15 0.45
C LEU A 57 -8.74 -13.59 -0.04
N PRO A 58 -7.99 -13.79 -1.13
CA PRO A 58 -7.68 -15.12 -1.59
C PRO A 58 -6.84 -15.86 -0.54
N LYS A 59 -6.94 -17.19 -0.57
CA LYS A 59 -6.10 -18.09 0.23
C LYS A 59 -5.01 -18.66 -0.66
N GLY A 60 -3.83 -18.89 -0.12
CA GLY A 60 -2.71 -19.49 -0.85
C GLY A 60 -1.37 -18.93 -0.40
N GLU A 61 -0.31 -19.33 -1.10
CA GLU A 61 1.06 -19.06 -0.71
C GLU A 61 1.40 -17.56 -0.68
N HIS A 62 0.86 -16.76 -1.60
CA HIS A 62 1.13 -15.32 -1.67
C HIS A 62 0.32 -14.45 -0.70
N TRP A 63 -0.54 -15.07 0.10
CA TRP A 63 -1.56 -14.40 0.90
C TRP A 63 -1.33 -14.64 2.38
N ILE A 64 -1.82 -13.69 3.19
CA ILE A 64 -1.81 -13.82 4.64
C ILE A 64 -3.23 -13.86 5.19
N SER A 65 -3.40 -14.34 6.41
CA SER A 65 -4.72 -14.39 7.04
C SER A 65 -5.35 -12.99 7.11
N LYS A 66 -6.67 -12.90 6.92
CA LYS A 66 -7.43 -11.63 6.98
C LYS A 66 -7.17 -10.86 8.28
N SER A 67 -7.07 -11.57 9.41
CA SER A 67 -6.86 -10.99 10.73
C SER A 67 -5.46 -10.36 10.83
N THR A 68 -4.46 -11.06 10.30
CA THR A 68 -3.08 -10.56 10.25
C THR A 68 -2.96 -9.37 9.31
N ALA A 69 -3.56 -9.42 8.11
CA ALA A 69 -3.56 -8.30 7.17
C ALA A 69 -4.15 -7.03 7.81
N HIS A 70 -5.32 -7.14 8.44
CA HIS A 70 -5.96 -6.02 9.12
C HIS A 70 -5.14 -5.47 10.30
N LEU A 71 -4.49 -6.36 11.07
CA LEU A 71 -3.55 -5.95 12.12
C LEU A 71 -2.39 -5.13 11.57
N TRP A 72 -1.80 -5.56 10.44
CA TRP A 72 -0.68 -4.86 9.82
C TRP A 72 -1.06 -3.50 9.24
N VAL A 73 -2.25 -3.36 8.65
CA VAL A 73 -2.76 -2.05 8.23
C VAL A 73 -2.79 -1.08 9.41
N LYS A 74 -3.32 -1.50 10.57
CA LYS A 74 -3.36 -0.66 11.77
C LYS A 74 -1.95 -0.27 12.24
N LYS A 75 -1.02 -1.23 12.25
CA LYS A 75 0.38 -0.98 12.61
C LYS A 75 1.03 0.02 11.65
N PHE A 76 0.94 -0.21 10.33
CA PHE A 76 1.49 0.67 9.31
C PHE A 76 0.93 2.08 9.38
N ARG A 77 -0.37 2.22 9.66
CA ARG A 77 -0.99 3.53 9.87
C ARG A 77 -0.44 4.23 11.11
N THR A 78 -0.29 3.51 12.22
CA THR A 78 0.25 4.07 13.47
C THR A 78 1.72 4.47 13.31
N TRP A 79 2.45 3.75 12.47
CA TRP A 79 3.88 3.94 12.23
C TRP A 79 4.21 4.92 11.09
N GLY A 80 3.22 5.40 10.33
CA GLY A 80 3.48 6.26 9.16
C GLY A 80 4.16 5.55 7.98
N VAL A 81 4.04 4.22 7.90
CA VAL A 81 4.67 3.41 6.83
C VAL A 81 4.08 3.76 5.46
N PHE A 82 2.76 3.98 5.38
CA PHE A 82 2.11 4.32 4.13
C PHE A 82 2.61 5.65 3.57
N ASP A 83 2.75 6.67 4.42
CA ASP A 83 3.25 7.98 4.01
C ASP A 83 4.69 7.88 3.53
N THR A 84 5.53 7.12 4.24
CA THR A 84 6.93 6.88 3.86
C THR A 84 7.03 6.21 2.49
N VAL A 85 6.26 5.15 2.26
CA VAL A 85 6.26 4.41 0.99
C VAL A 85 5.72 5.30 -0.13
N PHE A 86 4.60 5.99 0.09
CA PHE A 86 3.99 6.87 -0.90
C PHE A 86 4.92 8.00 -1.32
N LEU A 87 5.49 8.74 -0.36
CA LEU A 87 6.42 9.84 -0.63
C LEU A 87 7.70 9.36 -1.32
N THR A 88 8.21 8.17 -0.96
CA THR A 88 9.40 7.62 -1.60
C THR A 88 9.13 7.26 -3.06
N LEU A 89 7.99 6.61 -3.34
CA LEU A 89 7.58 6.28 -4.70
C LEU A 89 7.31 7.54 -5.53
N LEU A 90 6.64 8.54 -4.94
CA LEU A 90 6.38 9.82 -5.59
C LEU A 90 7.68 10.52 -5.97
N LYS A 91 8.64 10.59 -5.04
CA LYS A 91 9.97 11.15 -5.31
C LYS A 91 10.71 10.40 -6.43
N GLN A 92 10.61 9.07 -6.46
CA GLN A 92 11.21 8.26 -7.53
C GLN A 92 10.56 8.51 -8.89
N ALA A 93 9.24 8.68 -8.93
CA ALA A 93 8.51 8.99 -10.16
C ALA A 93 8.81 10.41 -10.66
N ASP A 94 8.94 11.39 -9.75
CA ASP A 94 9.34 12.76 -10.08
C ASP A 94 10.75 12.82 -10.69
N LEU A 95 11.72 12.12 -10.08
CA LEU A 95 13.09 12.01 -10.61
C LEU A 95 13.13 11.39 -12.01
N ARG A 96 12.18 10.52 -12.33
CA ARG A 96 12.04 9.90 -13.66
C ARG A 96 11.19 10.74 -14.62
N LYS A 97 10.75 11.93 -14.23
CA LYS A 97 9.83 12.81 -14.96
C LYS A 97 8.54 12.09 -15.40
N MET A 98 8.10 11.12 -14.60
CA MET A 98 6.88 10.34 -14.85
C MET A 98 5.62 11.01 -14.26
N ILE A 99 5.79 12.15 -13.57
CA ILE A 99 4.71 12.89 -12.93
C ILE A 99 4.42 14.14 -13.75
N ASP A 100 3.21 14.21 -14.30
CA ASP A 100 2.64 15.47 -14.80
C ASP A 100 1.93 16.19 -13.63
N TRP A 101 2.62 17.18 -13.07
CA TRP A 101 2.13 17.97 -11.94
C TRP A 101 0.88 18.79 -12.29
N GLN A 102 0.60 19.05 -13.57
CA GLN A 102 -0.61 19.76 -13.99
C GLN A 102 -1.87 18.89 -13.87
N GLN A 103 -1.75 17.58 -14.10
CA GLN A 103 -2.86 16.61 -14.00
C GLN A 103 -3.18 16.25 -12.54
N LEU A 104 -2.17 16.16 -11.67
CA LEU A 104 -2.35 15.84 -10.24
C LEU A 104 -3.17 16.88 -9.47
N ASN A 105 -3.13 18.15 -9.87
CA ASN A 105 -3.92 19.21 -9.24
C ASN A 105 -5.43 19.08 -9.50
N ILE A 106 -5.83 18.43 -10.59
CA ILE A 106 -7.24 18.28 -10.98
C ILE A 106 -7.93 17.24 -10.08
N ASP A 107 -7.24 16.13 -9.80
CA ASP A 107 -7.75 15.06 -8.92
C ASP A 107 -7.73 15.45 -7.43
N GLY A 108 -6.96 16.48 -7.06
CA GLY A 108 -6.90 17.05 -5.70
C GLY A 108 -8.00 18.06 -5.38
N SER A 109 -8.96 18.31 -6.27
CA SER A 109 -10.04 19.27 -6.03
C SER A 109 -11.05 18.73 -5.00
N PHE A 110 -10.74 18.95 -3.72
CA PHE A 110 -11.71 18.84 -2.64
C PHE A 110 -12.81 19.87 -2.87
N SER A 111 -13.94 19.44 -3.43
CA SER A 111 -15.14 20.27 -3.38
C SER A 111 -15.46 20.53 -1.92
N LEU A 112 -15.32 21.79 -1.48
CA LEU A 112 -15.76 22.21 -0.16
C LEU A 112 -17.25 21.92 -0.06
N ARG A 113 -17.63 20.86 0.65
CA ARG A 113 -19.02 20.58 0.97
C ARG A 113 -19.56 21.77 1.77
N ARG A 114 -20.41 22.61 1.17
CA ARG A 114 -21.14 23.65 1.91
C ARG A 114 -21.94 22.98 3.00
N ARG A 115 -21.67 23.31 4.27
CA ARG A 115 -22.61 23.03 5.36
C ARG A 115 -23.88 23.84 5.08
N ARG A 116 -25.01 23.15 4.92
CA ARG A 116 -26.32 23.78 5.00
C ARG A 116 -26.57 24.10 6.48
N GLY A 117 -26.92 25.35 6.76
CA GLY A 117 -27.48 25.78 8.05
C GLY A 117 -28.89 25.25 8.24
#